data_AF-A0A8H5CV64-F1
#
_entry.id   AF-A0A8H5CV64-F1
#
_cell.length_a   1.000
_cell.length_b   1.000
_cell.length_c   1.000
_cell.angle_alpha   90.00
_cell.angle_beta   90.00
_cell.angle_gamma   90.00
#
_symmetry.space_group_name_H-M   'P 1'
#
loop_
_entity.id
_entity.type
_entity.pdbx_description
1 polymer ?
#
loop_
_entity_poly.entity_id
_entity_poly.type
_entity_poly.pdbx_seq_one_letter_code
_entity_poly.pdbx_strand_id
1 'polypeptide(L)'
;MKLSLTTPFVFLAAMSLTTPALAQIADFLVPANGDTLKAGSVITVEIEAPLFSAPVREVGLVIGFTVCNRLPLGCTSSPEELMETVLYNGTFNPQRDPLQPTKQAHQNFTVTLPDGQGAAQMGLVHFALGEGEEHPRPICLYLYPTSSIYTMKFTAPLVFLAAMATSVFAQNAEFGVPANGANLAAGSSITVEVDVPTPPTPFQDIAIAIGVTMCEQFTCTSPEEFMQFLLYNGTFNPQRDPQERTKPAHQNFTLTLPNQKGPAQLGLVHFGLGFEAVGFTSVFRSDSVDVTLT
;
A
#
# COMPACT_ATOMS: atom_id res chain seq x y z
N MET A 1 0.24 -70.28 -26.47
CA MET A 1 1.35 -70.23 -25.49
C MET A 1 0.96 -69.20 -24.44
N LYS A 2 0.87 -69.62 -23.17
CA LYS A 2 0.49 -68.78 -22.02
C LYS A 2 1.50 -67.65 -21.83
N LEU A 3 1.02 -66.44 -21.55
CA LEU A 3 1.62 -65.59 -20.52
C LEU A 3 0.57 -64.67 -19.91
N SER A 4 0.30 -64.92 -18.64
CA SER A 4 -0.40 -64.06 -17.69
C SER A 4 0.55 -62.95 -17.25
N LEU A 5 0.07 -61.70 -17.15
CA LEU A 5 0.71 -60.68 -16.34
C LEU A 5 -0.36 -59.78 -15.72
N THR A 6 -0.65 -60.06 -14.46
CA THR A 6 -1.44 -59.26 -13.52
C THR A 6 -0.59 -58.11 -12.99
N THR A 7 -1.06 -56.87 -13.14
CA THR A 7 -0.51 -55.69 -12.44
C THR A 7 -1.68 -54.86 -11.90
N PRO A 8 -1.75 -54.58 -10.59
CA PRO A 8 -2.72 -53.62 -10.06
C PRO A 8 -2.23 -52.19 -10.31
N PHE A 9 -3.08 -51.37 -10.92
CA PHE A 9 -2.92 -49.93 -11.00
C PHE A 9 -3.05 -49.33 -9.60
N VAL A 10 -1.93 -49.00 -8.97
CA VAL A 10 -1.89 -48.13 -7.78
C VAL A 10 -2.06 -46.70 -8.28
N PHE A 11 -3.28 -46.17 -8.16
CA PHE A 11 -3.54 -44.73 -8.30
C PHE A 11 -2.90 -44.02 -7.10
N LEU A 12 -1.68 -43.50 -7.29
CA LEU A 12 -1.09 -42.55 -6.37
C LEU A 12 -1.75 -41.19 -6.64
N ALA A 13 -2.85 -40.90 -5.95
CA ALA A 13 -3.42 -39.57 -5.90
C ALA A 13 -2.47 -38.67 -5.08
N ALA A 14 -1.56 -37.98 -5.76
CA ALA A 14 -0.78 -36.91 -5.17
C ALA A 14 -1.72 -35.75 -4.85
N MET A 15 -2.30 -35.76 -3.64
CA MET A 15 -2.91 -34.57 -3.06
C MET A 15 -1.81 -33.54 -2.84
N SER A 16 -1.67 -32.60 -3.76
CA SER A 16 -0.89 -31.39 -3.54
C SER A 16 -1.61 -30.59 -2.45
N LEU A 17 -1.16 -30.73 -1.21
CA LEU A 17 -1.39 -29.76 -0.16
C LEU A 17 -0.64 -28.48 -0.55
N THR A 18 -1.25 -27.67 -1.40
CA THR A 18 -0.87 -26.27 -1.54
C THR A 18 -1.39 -25.60 -0.28
N THR A 19 -0.55 -25.54 0.77
CA THR A 19 -0.79 -24.63 1.87
C THR A 19 -0.87 -23.24 1.25
N PRO A 20 -2.01 -22.52 1.32
CA PRO A 20 -2.00 -21.12 0.97
C PRO A 20 -0.95 -20.48 1.88
N ALA A 21 0.06 -19.85 1.29
CA ALA A 21 0.92 -18.96 2.05
C ALA A 21 -0.02 -17.95 2.70
N LEU A 22 -0.09 -17.93 4.02
CA LEU A 22 -0.85 -16.92 4.75
C LEU A 22 -0.28 -15.57 4.31
N ALA A 23 -1.08 -14.78 3.61
CA ALA A 23 -0.77 -13.38 3.43
C ALA A 23 -0.75 -12.79 4.84
N GLN A 24 0.45 -12.42 5.31
CA GLN A 24 0.67 -11.85 6.65
C GLN A 24 0.21 -10.39 6.61
N ILE A 25 -1.08 -10.17 6.79
CA ILE A 25 -1.73 -8.86 6.76
C ILE A 25 -2.46 -8.68 8.10
N ALA A 26 -2.56 -7.45 8.60
CA ALA A 26 -3.40 -7.17 9.76
C ALA A 26 -4.86 -7.59 9.50
N ASP A 27 -5.56 -8.02 10.55
CA ASP A 27 -6.93 -8.54 10.43
C ASP A 27 -7.82 -8.07 11.59
N PHE A 28 -9.13 -8.11 11.38
CA PHE A 28 -10.12 -7.82 12.40
C PHE A 28 -10.24 -9.00 13.37
N LEU A 29 -9.97 -8.75 14.66
CA LEU A 29 -10.38 -9.68 15.72
C LEU A 29 -11.82 -9.39 16.18
N VAL A 30 -12.18 -8.11 16.24
CA VAL A 30 -13.53 -7.63 16.57
C VAL A 30 -13.84 -6.40 15.72
N PRO A 31 -15.02 -6.30 15.08
CA PRO A 31 -16.08 -7.30 15.02
C PRO A 31 -15.71 -8.51 14.15
N ALA A 32 -16.25 -9.67 14.47
CA ALA A 32 -16.09 -10.87 13.66
C ALA A 32 -17.10 -10.90 12.50
N ASN A 33 -16.79 -11.68 11.46
CA ASN A 33 -17.70 -11.84 10.32
C ASN A 33 -19.06 -12.40 10.78
N GLY A 34 -20.15 -11.73 10.40
CA GLY A 34 -21.51 -12.08 10.79
C GLY A 34 -22.03 -11.38 12.05
N ASP A 35 -21.20 -10.60 12.73
CA ASP A 35 -21.64 -9.81 13.88
C ASP A 35 -22.74 -8.80 13.51
N THR A 36 -23.71 -8.64 14.41
CA THR A 36 -24.78 -7.64 14.25
C THR A 36 -24.40 -6.37 15.02
N LEU A 37 -24.19 -5.28 14.27
CA LEU A 37 -23.80 -3.99 14.82
C LEU A 37 -24.97 -3.01 14.75
N LYS A 38 -25.05 -2.09 15.72
CA LYS A 38 -26.06 -1.03 15.73
C LYS A 38 -25.56 0.19 14.97
N ALA A 39 -26.25 0.59 13.92
CA ALA A 39 -25.95 1.83 13.20
C ALA A 39 -25.97 3.06 14.13
N GLY A 40 -25.10 4.03 13.88
CA GLY A 40 -24.92 5.21 14.71
C GLY A 40 -24.29 4.95 16.09
N SER A 41 -23.92 3.70 16.41
CA SER A 41 -23.27 3.38 17.68
C SER A 41 -21.75 3.53 17.60
N VAL A 42 -21.16 3.85 18.74
CA VAL A 42 -19.71 3.80 18.94
C VAL A 42 -19.35 2.38 19.33
N ILE A 43 -18.43 1.77 18.57
CA ILE A 43 -17.93 0.42 18.81
C ILE A 43 -16.43 0.43 19.01
N THR A 44 -15.92 -0.61 19.66
CA THR A 44 -14.50 -0.92 19.67
C THR A 44 -14.21 -1.92 18.56
N VAL A 45 -13.31 -1.54 17.67
CA VAL A 45 -12.71 -2.41 16.66
C VAL A 45 -11.35 -2.83 17.18
N GLU A 46 -11.08 -4.13 17.16
CA GLU A 46 -9.81 -4.69 17.55
C GLU A 46 -9.13 -5.27 16.31
N ILE A 47 -7.92 -4.77 16.02
CA ILE A 47 -7.09 -5.22 14.89
C ILE A 47 -5.90 -5.97 15.44
N GLU A 48 -5.67 -7.18 14.94
CA GLU A 48 -4.44 -7.93 15.20
C GLU A 48 -3.41 -7.67 14.10
N ALA A 49 -2.14 -7.52 14.51
CA ALA A 49 -1.02 -7.44 13.61
C ALA A 49 -0.49 -8.84 13.33
N PRO A 50 -0.11 -9.14 12.08
CA PRO A 50 0.31 -10.48 11.72
C PRO A 50 1.69 -10.80 12.32
N LEU A 51 1.96 -12.08 12.49
CA LEU A 51 3.30 -12.55 12.83
C LEU A 51 4.18 -12.52 11.59
N PHE A 52 4.98 -11.46 11.48
CA PHE A 52 6.00 -11.37 10.45
C PHE A 52 7.21 -12.23 10.78
N SER A 53 7.73 -12.97 9.79
CA SER A 53 8.99 -13.71 9.92
C SER A 53 10.23 -12.81 9.94
N ALA A 54 10.09 -11.59 9.42
CA ALA A 54 11.09 -10.54 9.43
C ALA A 54 10.56 -9.33 10.25
N PRO A 55 11.43 -8.47 10.80
CA PRO A 55 10.98 -7.23 11.42
C PRO A 55 10.25 -6.35 10.41
N VAL A 56 9.10 -5.82 10.83
CA VAL A 56 8.28 -4.89 10.04
C VAL A 56 8.07 -3.62 10.85
N ARG A 57 8.11 -2.48 10.16
CA ARG A 57 7.78 -1.18 10.72
C ARG A 57 6.36 -0.82 10.33
N GLU A 58 5.50 -0.81 11.33
CA GLU A 58 4.12 -0.37 11.19
C GLU A 58 4.07 1.14 10.92
N VAL A 59 3.34 1.55 9.88
CA VAL A 59 3.21 2.97 9.53
C VAL A 59 1.82 3.47 9.88
N GLY A 60 0.78 2.80 9.39
CA GLY A 60 -0.60 3.22 9.59
C GLY A 60 -1.60 2.23 9.03
N LEU A 61 -2.87 2.48 9.35
CA LEU A 61 -3.98 1.75 8.77
C LEU A 61 -5.18 2.67 8.54
N VAL A 62 -6.09 2.20 7.69
CA VAL A 62 -7.39 2.80 7.47
C VAL A 62 -8.47 1.76 7.72
N ILE A 63 -9.47 2.13 8.51
CA ILE A 63 -10.69 1.33 8.72
C ILE A 63 -11.80 1.99 7.92
N GLY A 64 -12.32 1.26 6.93
CA GLY A 64 -13.43 1.67 6.08
C GLY A 64 -14.71 0.94 6.41
N PHE A 65 -15.84 1.51 6.00
CA PHE A 65 -17.16 0.92 6.14
C PHE A 65 -17.99 1.18 4.91
N THR A 66 -18.70 0.15 4.46
CA THR A 66 -19.50 0.18 3.23
C THR A 66 -20.83 -0.53 3.46
N VAL A 67 -21.95 0.15 3.13
CA VAL A 67 -23.27 -0.46 3.25
C VAL A 67 -23.64 -1.16 1.94
N CYS A 68 -23.75 -2.50 1.96
CA CYS A 68 -23.86 -3.32 0.75
C CYS A 68 -25.09 -2.98 -0.10
N ASN A 69 -26.21 -2.61 0.53
CA ASN A 69 -27.47 -2.33 -0.18
C ASN A 69 -27.43 -1.03 -1.00
N ARG A 70 -26.39 -0.22 -0.87
CA ARG A 70 -26.16 0.98 -1.69
C ARG A 70 -25.31 0.69 -2.93
N LEU A 71 -24.69 -0.49 -3.00
CA LEU A 71 -23.85 -0.88 -4.12
C LEU A 71 -24.63 -1.67 -5.16
N PRO A 72 -24.43 -1.41 -6.47
CA PRO A 72 -25.10 -2.15 -7.56
C PRO A 72 -24.83 -3.66 -7.52
N LEU A 73 -23.71 -4.08 -6.94
CA LEU A 73 -23.26 -5.48 -6.86
C LEU A 73 -23.30 -6.06 -5.44
N GLY A 74 -23.76 -5.32 -4.43
CA GLY A 74 -23.61 -5.72 -3.03
C GLY A 74 -22.15 -5.63 -2.54
N CYS A 75 -21.83 -6.31 -1.44
CA CYS A 75 -20.47 -6.39 -0.89
C CYS A 75 -19.65 -7.50 -1.58
N THR A 76 -19.54 -7.42 -2.90
CA THR A 76 -18.74 -8.36 -3.70
C THR A 76 -17.35 -7.83 -4.02
N SER A 77 -17.08 -6.55 -3.77
CA SER A 77 -15.74 -5.96 -3.90
C SER A 77 -14.85 -6.37 -2.73
N SER A 78 -13.54 -6.40 -2.96
CA SER A 78 -12.58 -6.52 -1.86
C SER A 78 -12.77 -5.34 -0.89
N PRO A 79 -12.72 -5.55 0.43
CA PRO A 79 -12.83 -4.46 1.40
C PRO A 79 -11.74 -3.38 1.23
N GLU A 80 -10.63 -3.73 0.60
CA GLU A 80 -9.49 -2.83 0.31
C GLU A 80 -9.74 -1.94 -0.92
N GLU A 81 -10.62 -2.38 -1.83
CA GLU A 81 -10.87 -1.72 -3.11
C GLU A 81 -11.91 -0.61 -3.00
N LEU A 82 -12.83 -0.73 -2.04
CA LEU A 82 -13.93 0.22 -1.89
C LEU A 82 -14.34 0.46 -0.44
N MET A 83 -14.13 1.70 0.00
CA MET A 83 -14.58 2.22 1.29
C MET A 83 -15.55 3.39 1.08
N GLU A 84 -16.84 3.21 1.39
CA GLU A 84 -17.83 4.31 1.30
C GLU A 84 -17.54 5.39 2.34
N THR A 85 -17.27 4.98 3.57
CA THR A 85 -16.97 5.87 4.71
C THR A 85 -15.68 5.44 5.40
N VAL A 86 -14.76 6.38 5.60
CA VAL A 86 -13.57 6.17 6.43
C VAL A 86 -13.94 6.37 7.90
N LEU A 87 -13.82 5.31 8.70
CA LEU A 87 -14.11 5.31 10.13
C LEU A 87 -12.90 5.72 10.97
N TYR A 88 -11.71 5.34 10.54
CA TYR A 88 -10.44 5.67 11.19
C TYR A 88 -9.34 5.77 10.15
N ASN A 89 -8.47 6.76 10.32
CA ASN A 89 -7.25 6.95 9.54
C ASN A 89 -6.18 7.42 10.54
N GLY A 90 -5.12 6.63 10.70
CA GLY A 90 -4.01 7.03 11.54
C GLY A 90 -2.97 5.95 11.74
N THR A 91 -2.12 6.19 12.73
CA THR A 91 -1.02 5.29 13.10
C THR A 91 -1.53 3.95 13.60
N PHE A 92 -0.79 2.89 13.29
CA PHE A 92 -0.96 1.56 13.84
C PHE A 92 0.29 1.21 14.65
N ASN A 93 0.14 0.97 15.94
CA ASN A 93 1.23 0.62 16.86
C ASN A 93 0.78 -0.53 17.78
N PRO A 94 0.60 -1.73 17.20
CA PRO A 94 0.07 -2.89 17.90
C PRO A 94 0.98 -3.28 19.07
N GLN A 95 0.37 -3.55 20.22
CA GLN A 95 1.11 -3.97 21.42
C GLN A 95 0.77 -5.41 21.77
N ARG A 96 1.75 -6.13 22.32
CA ARG A 96 1.49 -7.43 22.94
C ARG A 96 0.98 -7.21 24.36
N ASP A 97 -0.14 -7.84 24.68
CA ASP A 97 -0.63 -7.91 26.06
C ASP A 97 0.25 -8.91 26.85
N PRO A 98 1.00 -8.46 27.88
CA PRO A 98 1.83 -9.35 28.69
C PRO A 98 1.03 -10.42 29.44
N LEU A 99 -0.26 -10.18 29.68
CA LEU A 99 -1.16 -11.12 30.37
C LEU A 99 -1.74 -12.18 29.42
N GLN A 100 -1.63 -11.97 28.10
CA GLN A 100 -2.14 -12.87 27.07
C GLN A 100 -1.02 -13.21 26.06
N PRO A 101 0.02 -13.97 26.46
CA PRO A 101 1.20 -14.20 25.63
C PRO A 101 0.92 -14.99 24.35
N THR A 102 -0.21 -15.71 24.30
CA THR A 102 -0.68 -16.43 23.11
C THR A 102 -1.43 -15.54 22.12
N LYS A 103 -1.85 -14.34 22.54
CA LYS A 103 -2.53 -13.38 21.68
C LYS A 103 -1.48 -12.62 20.87
N GLN A 104 -1.75 -12.41 19.59
CA GLN A 104 -0.88 -11.62 18.73
C GLN A 104 -0.87 -10.15 19.21
N ALA A 105 0.09 -9.38 18.72
CA ALA A 105 0.09 -7.94 18.97
C ALA A 105 -1.19 -7.35 18.36
N HIS A 106 -1.88 -6.50 19.11
CA HIS A 106 -3.17 -5.95 18.67
C HIS A 106 -3.31 -4.50 19.11
N GLN A 107 -4.27 -3.81 18.51
CA GLN A 107 -4.66 -2.46 18.90
C GLN A 107 -6.17 -2.28 18.80
N ASN A 108 -6.72 -1.57 19.77
CA ASN A 108 -8.14 -1.24 19.83
C ASN A 108 -8.37 0.18 19.32
N PHE A 109 -9.41 0.34 18.51
CA PHE A 109 -9.86 1.59 17.93
C PHE A 109 -11.31 1.82 18.29
N THR A 110 -11.64 3.05 18.70
CA THR A 110 -13.02 3.45 18.95
C THR A 110 -13.54 4.18 17.73
N VAL A 111 -14.54 3.62 17.06
CA VAL A 111 -15.11 4.17 15.82
C VAL A 111 -16.62 4.32 15.92
N THR A 112 -17.17 5.32 15.24
CA THR A 112 -18.62 5.54 15.15
C THR A 112 -19.12 4.95 13.84
N LEU A 113 -20.05 4.00 13.91
CA LEU A 113 -20.66 3.44 12.71
C LEU A 113 -21.61 4.45 12.06
N PRO A 114 -21.59 4.60 10.72
CA PRO A 114 -22.53 5.46 10.03
C PRO A 114 -23.96 4.95 10.14
N ASP A 115 -24.92 5.83 9.90
CA ASP A 115 -26.34 5.46 9.83
C ASP A 115 -26.61 4.56 8.61
N GLY A 116 -27.37 3.49 8.82
CA GLY A 116 -27.70 2.54 7.78
C GLY A 116 -28.47 1.34 8.31
N GLN A 117 -29.02 0.55 7.38
CA GLN A 117 -29.64 -0.74 7.66
C GLN A 117 -29.26 -1.72 6.57
N GLY A 118 -29.16 -3.01 6.93
CA GLY A 118 -28.86 -4.09 6.00
C GLY A 118 -27.45 -4.63 6.17
N ALA A 119 -27.03 -5.47 5.22
CA ALA A 119 -25.67 -6.00 5.18
C ALA A 119 -24.67 -4.85 4.96
N ALA A 120 -23.54 -4.91 5.65
CA ALA A 120 -22.43 -3.99 5.52
C ALA A 120 -21.11 -4.76 5.58
N GLN A 121 -20.05 -4.15 5.07
CA GLN A 121 -18.69 -4.66 5.09
C GLN A 121 -17.79 -3.63 5.76
N MET A 122 -16.90 -4.11 6.62
CA MET A 122 -15.79 -3.32 7.15
C MET A 122 -14.53 -3.69 6.38
N GLY A 123 -13.76 -2.68 5.97
CA GLY A 123 -12.51 -2.88 5.26
C GLY A 123 -11.33 -2.38 6.07
N LEU A 124 -10.19 -3.05 5.92
CA LEU A 124 -8.93 -2.68 6.53
C LEU A 124 -7.92 -2.51 5.40
N VAL A 125 -7.25 -1.37 5.37
CA VAL A 125 -6.03 -1.21 4.57
C VAL A 125 -4.89 -0.93 5.53
N HIS A 126 -3.82 -1.69 5.39
CA HIS A 126 -2.68 -1.69 6.30
C HIS A 126 -1.41 -1.33 5.53
N PHE A 127 -0.70 -0.30 5.99
CA PHE A 127 0.57 0.12 5.42
C PHE A 127 1.72 -0.18 6.39
N ALA A 128 2.62 -1.05 5.95
CA ALA A 128 3.78 -1.50 6.71
C ALA A 128 5.01 -1.59 5.81
N LEU A 129 6.19 -1.37 6.39
CA LEU A 129 7.47 -1.48 5.70
C LEU A 129 8.23 -2.70 6.23
N GLY A 130 8.45 -3.70 5.38
CA GLY A 130 9.27 -4.86 5.74
C GLY A 130 10.76 -4.57 5.59
N GLU A 131 11.58 -5.09 6.51
CA GLU A 131 13.01 -5.15 6.27
C GLU A 131 13.29 -6.30 5.29
N GLY A 132 13.88 -5.99 4.13
CA GLY A 132 14.28 -7.00 3.16
C GLY A 132 15.37 -7.89 3.74
N GLU A 133 15.13 -9.19 3.81
CA GLU A 133 16.18 -10.16 4.12
C GLU A 133 17.17 -10.16 2.93
N GLU A 134 18.43 -9.78 3.15
CA GLU A 134 19.50 -9.95 2.16
C GLU A 134 19.62 -11.44 1.84
N HIS A 135 18.99 -11.87 0.75
CA HIS A 135 19.32 -13.15 0.14
C HIS A 135 19.44 -12.98 -1.37
N PRO A 136 20.61 -13.34 -1.96
CA PRO A 136 20.74 -13.41 -3.40
C PRO A 136 20.02 -14.67 -3.86
N ARG A 137 18.72 -14.59 -4.15
CA ARG A 137 18.05 -15.63 -4.92
C ARG A 137 17.64 -15.06 -6.28
N PRO A 138 17.93 -15.79 -7.36
CA PRO A 138 17.50 -15.38 -8.68
C PRO A 138 15.97 -15.30 -8.70
N ILE A 139 15.47 -14.19 -9.21
CA ILE A 139 14.05 -13.94 -9.47
C ILE A 139 13.52 -15.08 -10.34
N CYS A 140 12.71 -15.96 -9.77
CA CYS A 140 11.85 -16.85 -10.54
C CYS A 140 10.67 -16.01 -11.06
N LEU A 141 10.78 -15.54 -12.30
CA LEU A 141 9.66 -15.00 -13.06
C LEU A 141 8.58 -16.09 -13.23
N TYR A 142 7.51 -16.02 -12.45
CA TYR A 142 6.28 -16.72 -12.77
C TYR A 142 5.58 -15.99 -13.92
N LEU A 143 5.88 -16.42 -15.14
CA LEU A 143 5.11 -16.03 -16.33
C LEU A 143 3.73 -16.66 -16.22
N TYR A 144 2.70 -15.85 -16.01
CA TYR A 144 1.32 -16.27 -16.22
C TYR A 144 1.12 -16.61 -17.70
N PRO A 145 0.52 -17.76 -18.05
CA PRO A 145 0.20 -18.06 -19.43
C PRO A 145 -0.86 -17.07 -19.91
N THR A 146 -0.50 -16.30 -20.94
CA THR A 146 -1.42 -15.41 -21.64
C THR A 146 -2.56 -16.23 -22.22
N SER A 147 -3.78 -15.87 -21.84
CA SER A 147 -5.00 -16.39 -22.43
C SER A 147 -5.04 -16.05 -23.93
N SER A 148 -5.28 -17.10 -24.72
CA SER A 148 -5.43 -17.11 -26.18
C SER A 148 -6.26 -15.94 -26.72
N ILE A 149 -5.62 -15.04 -27.47
CA ILE A 149 -6.30 -13.96 -28.19
C ILE A 149 -6.76 -14.52 -29.54
N TYR A 150 -8.07 -14.65 -29.72
CA TYR A 150 -8.70 -14.88 -31.01
C TYR A 150 -8.43 -13.70 -31.94
N THR A 151 -7.71 -13.93 -33.04
CA THR A 151 -7.55 -12.95 -34.12
C THR A 151 -8.85 -12.83 -34.91
N MET A 152 -9.61 -11.74 -34.72
CA MET A 152 -10.54 -11.24 -35.73
C MET A 152 -9.86 -10.13 -36.53
N LYS A 153 -9.69 -10.37 -37.83
CA LYS A 153 -9.20 -9.38 -38.80
C LYS A 153 -10.34 -8.41 -39.09
N PHE A 154 -10.26 -7.19 -38.54
CA PHE A 154 -11.06 -6.07 -39.01
C PHE A 154 -10.15 -5.00 -39.62
N THR A 155 -10.22 -4.93 -40.94
CA THR A 155 -9.63 -3.87 -41.77
C THR A 155 -10.36 -2.54 -41.53
N ALA A 156 -9.61 -1.54 -41.04
CA ALA A 156 -9.72 -0.08 -41.24
C ALA A 156 -11.07 0.63 -40.95
N PRO A 157 -11.09 1.79 -40.24
CA PRO A 157 -10.33 2.96 -40.70
C PRO A 157 -9.45 3.67 -39.65
N LEU A 158 -8.23 3.95 -40.10
CA LEU A 158 -7.43 5.13 -39.77
C LEU A 158 -8.33 6.38 -39.80
N VAL A 159 -8.33 7.22 -38.74
CA VAL A 159 -8.48 8.71 -38.75
C VAL A 159 -8.85 9.33 -37.38
N PHE A 160 -9.24 8.57 -36.34
CA PHE A 160 -9.64 9.19 -35.04
C PHE A 160 -8.70 8.96 -33.83
N LEU A 161 -7.53 8.34 -34.01
CA LEU A 161 -6.65 7.89 -32.91
C LEU A 161 -5.45 8.81 -32.62
N ALA A 162 -5.55 10.11 -32.90
CA ALA A 162 -4.45 11.07 -32.68
C ALA A 162 -4.79 12.23 -31.72
N ALA A 163 -5.97 12.23 -31.09
CA ALA A 163 -6.44 13.35 -30.27
C ALA A 163 -6.74 13.02 -28.80
N MET A 164 -6.44 11.81 -28.32
CA MET A 164 -6.61 11.41 -26.91
C MET A 164 -5.33 10.77 -26.36
N ALA A 165 -4.21 11.46 -26.54
CA ALA A 165 -2.98 11.21 -25.81
C ALA A 165 -2.64 12.45 -24.98
N THR A 166 -3.63 13.05 -24.34
CA THR A 166 -3.36 13.96 -23.22
C THR A 166 -2.99 13.06 -22.05
N SER A 167 -1.71 13.07 -21.71
CA SER A 167 -1.16 12.46 -20.51
C SER A 167 -2.07 12.78 -19.32
N VAL A 168 -2.61 11.73 -18.69
CA VAL A 168 -2.99 11.84 -17.29
C VAL A 168 -1.67 12.06 -16.56
N PHE A 169 -1.33 13.32 -16.29
CA PHE A 169 -0.26 13.61 -15.34
C PHE A 169 -0.68 12.93 -14.03
N ALA A 170 0.09 11.93 -13.63
CA ALA A 170 -0.07 11.30 -12.34
C ALA A 170 0.17 12.41 -11.30
N GLN A 171 -0.90 12.84 -10.64
CA GLN A 171 -0.86 13.85 -9.58
C GLN A 171 -0.28 13.17 -8.34
N ASN A 172 1.04 12.96 -8.34
CA ASN A 172 1.77 12.24 -7.32
C ASN A 172 2.31 13.21 -6.28
N ALA A 173 2.44 12.76 -5.03
CA ALA A 173 3.29 13.48 -4.10
C ALA A 173 4.73 13.42 -4.63
N GLU A 174 5.41 14.56 -4.64
CA GLU A 174 6.74 14.70 -5.23
C GLU A 174 7.65 15.50 -4.29
N PHE A 175 8.95 15.41 -4.51
CA PHE A 175 9.89 16.26 -3.79
C PHE A 175 9.85 17.71 -4.31
N GLY A 176 9.41 18.63 -3.47
CA GLY A 176 9.59 20.08 -3.70
C GLY A 176 11.04 20.50 -3.46
N VAL A 177 11.66 19.93 -2.41
CA VAL A 177 13.08 20.09 -2.06
C VAL A 177 13.56 18.79 -1.39
N PRO A 178 14.77 18.27 -1.70
CA PRO A 178 15.75 18.79 -2.64
C PRO A 178 15.38 18.54 -4.10
N ALA A 179 15.88 19.38 -5.00
CA ALA A 179 15.76 19.16 -6.43
C ALA A 179 16.66 18.00 -6.89
N ASN A 180 16.28 17.38 -8.02
CA ASN A 180 17.09 16.34 -8.65
C ASN A 180 18.50 16.86 -8.99
N GLY A 181 19.53 16.05 -8.68
CA GLY A 181 20.95 16.37 -8.79
C GLY A 181 21.53 17.18 -7.62
N ALA A 182 20.80 17.39 -6.53
CA ALA A 182 21.29 18.19 -5.40
C ALA A 182 22.50 17.53 -4.69
N ASN A 183 23.41 18.38 -4.21
CA ASN A 183 24.49 17.96 -3.32
C ASN A 183 24.06 18.17 -1.87
N LEU A 184 24.10 17.10 -1.07
CA LEU A 184 23.71 17.12 0.33
C LEU A 184 24.90 16.68 1.19
N ALA A 185 25.07 17.28 2.37
CA ALA A 185 26.17 16.90 3.26
C ALA A 185 25.83 15.58 3.96
N ALA A 186 26.70 14.58 3.84
CA ALA A 186 26.51 13.29 4.51
C ALA A 186 26.49 13.47 6.05
N GLY A 187 25.64 12.70 6.73
CA GLY A 187 25.50 12.76 8.19
C GLY A 187 24.86 14.05 8.73
N SER A 188 24.39 14.95 7.85
CA SER A 188 23.75 16.22 8.25
C SER A 188 22.24 16.12 8.32
N SER A 189 21.62 17.04 9.05
CA SER A 189 20.16 17.22 9.02
C SER A 189 19.78 18.14 7.86
N ILE A 190 18.88 17.67 7.01
CA ILE A 190 18.31 18.40 5.88
C ILE A 190 16.82 18.65 6.09
N THR A 191 16.29 19.68 5.43
CA THR A 191 14.85 19.84 5.27
C THR A 191 14.45 19.27 3.92
N VAL A 192 13.54 18.31 3.96
CA VAL A 192 12.85 17.76 2.79
C VAL A 192 11.45 18.34 2.75
N GLU A 193 11.06 18.87 1.60
CA GLU A 193 9.71 19.33 1.33
C GLU A 193 9.05 18.35 0.38
N VAL A 194 7.88 17.84 0.78
CA VAL A 194 7.04 16.99 -0.06
C VAL A 194 5.82 17.78 -0.48
N ASP A 195 5.65 17.92 -1.79
CA ASP A 195 4.58 18.65 -2.44
C ASP A 195 3.49 17.69 -2.91
N VAL A 196 2.23 18.12 -2.81
CA VAL A 196 1.07 17.38 -3.31
C VAL A 196 0.29 18.24 -4.30
N PRO A 197 0.27 17.86 -5.60
CA PRO A 197 -0.55 18.53 -6.59
C PRO A 197 -2.03 18.38 -6.25
N THR A 198 -2.84 19.39 -6.57
CA THR A 198 -4.25 19.41 -6.18
C THR A 198 -5.10 18.40 -6.95
N PRO A 199 -5.79 17.47 -6.23
CA PRO A 199 -6.83 16.56 -6.70
C PRO A 199 -7.67 16.99 -7.89
N PRO A 200 -7.97 16.22 -8.96
CA PRO A 200 -9.19 16.51 -9.72
C PRO A 200 -10.44 16.01 -8.96
N THR A 201 -10.25 15.05 -8.05
CA THR A 201 -11.24 14.42 -7.18
C THR A 201 -10.81 14.55 -5.73
N PRO A 202 -11.73 14.40 -4.75
CA PRO A 202 -11.37 14.34 -3.34
C PRO A 202 -10.31 13.25 -3.10
N PHE A 203 -9.26 13.60 -2.37
CA PHE A 203 -8.17 12.72 -2.01
C PHE A 203 -7.85 12.93 -0.53
N GLN A 204 -7.50 11.85 0.16
CA GLN A 204 -7.10 11.89 1.55
C GLN A 204 -5.69 11.31 1.69
N ASP A 205 -4.73 12.17 2.03
CA ASP A 205 -3.38 11.75 2.37
C ASP A 205 -3.39 10.98 3.71
N ILE A 206 -2.70 9.84 3.74
CA ILE A 206 -2.67 8.95 4.91
C ILE A 206 -1.27 8.97 5.52
N ALA A 207 -0.28 8.50 4.75
CA ALA A 207 1.06 8.27 5.25
C ALA A 207 2.10 8.34 4.14
N ILE A 208 3.32 8.66 4.51
CA ILE A 208 4.49 8.58 3.64
C ILE A 208 5.63 7.82 4.31
N ALA A 209 6.54 7.34 3.47
CA ALA A 209 7.87 6.91 3.87
C ALA A 209 8.91 7.65 3.02
N ILE A 210 9.96 8.14 3.66
CA ILE A 210 11.09 8.80 3.01
C ILE A 210 12.35 8.02 3.36
N GLY A 211 13.12 7.65 2.35
CA GLY A 211 14.34 6.87 2.52
C GLY A 211 15.43 7.26 1.53
N VAL A 212 16.64 6.74 1.75
CA VAL A 212 17.79 6.92 0.86
C VAL A 212 18.35 5.57 0.48
N THR A 213 18.70 5.42 -0.80
CA THR A 213 19.41 4.25 -1.34
C THR A 213 20.70 4.70 -2.00
N MET A 214 21.84 4.12 -1.63
CA MET A 214 23.14 4.49 -2.21
C MET A 214 23.33 3.78 -3.56
N CYS A 215 23.51 4.55 -4.64
CA CYS A 215 23.58 4.01 -6.01
C CYS A 215 24.94 3.39 -6.35
N GLU A 216 25.98 3.61 -5.54
CA GLU A 216 27.30 2.99 -5.78
C GLU A 216 27.34 1.51 -5.38
N GLN A 217 26.57 1.15 -4.35
CA GLN A 217 26.53 -0.21 -3.78
C GLN A 217 25.35 -1.01 -4.31
N PHE A 218 24.26 -0.33 -4.65
CA PHE A 218 23.03 -0.92 -5.12
C PHE A 218 22.61 -0.26 -6.44
N THR A 219 21.94 -0.99 -7.32
CA THR A 219 21.20 -0.33 -8.39
C THR A 219 20.15 0.57 -7.75
N CYS A 220 20.10 1.84 -8.15
CA CYS A 220 19.03 2.73 -7.70
C CYS A 220 17.71 2.28 -8.33
N THR A 221 17.06 1.40 -7.59
CA THR A 221 15.77 0.78 -7.84
C THR A 221 14.67 1.65 -7.25
N SER A 222 13.45 1.53 -7.77
CA SER A 222 12.26 2.21 -7.24
C SER A 222 12.17 2.11 -5.72
N PRO A 223 11.84 3.22 -5.02
CA PRO A 223 11.69 3.21 -3.56
C PRO A 223 10.49 2.38 -3.08
N GLU A 224 9.60 1.97 -3.97
CA GLU A 224 8.54 0.98 -3.69
C GLU A 224 9.12 -0.41 -3.42
N GLU A 225 10.25 -0.73 -4.03
CA GLU A 225 10.90 -2.02 -3.89
C GLU A 225 11.95 -2.02 -2.78
N PHE A 226 12.74 -0.93 -2.67
CA PHE A 226 13.85 -0.89 -1.73
C PHE A 226 14.24 0.52 -1.28
N MET A 227 14.35 0.69 0.03
CA MET A 227 14.99 1.83 0.68
C MET A 227 16.07 1.33 1.63
N GLN A 228 17.33 1.64 1.35
CA GLN A 228 18.47 1.18 2.18
C GLN A 228 18.42 1.80 3.58
N PHE A 229 18.18 3.11 3.66
CA PHE A 229 18.06 3.85 4.91
C PHE A 229 16.68 4.48 4.98
N LEU A 230 15.80 3.97 5.86
CA LEU A 230 14.53 4.62 6.15
C LEU A 230 14.79 5.84 7.04
N LEU A 231 14.49 7.04 6.53
CA LEU A 231 14.71 8.31 7.23
C LEU A 231 13.47 8.81 7.96
N TYR A 232 12.29 8.53 7.41
CA TYR A 232 11.01 8.86 8.01
C TYR A 232 9.94 7.86 7.58
N ASN A 233 9.05 7.52 8.49
CA ASN A 233 7.74 6.94 8.18
C ASN A 233 6.70 7.55 9.11
N GLY A 234 5.48 7.73 8.61
CA GLY A 234 4.39 8.21 9.45
C GLY A 234 3.32 8.95 8.69
N THR A 235 2.45 9.61 9.45
CA THR A 235 1.32 10.36 8.92
C THR A 235 1.78 11.50 8.01
N PHE A 236 0.99 11.76 6.97
CA PHE A 236 1.21 12.85 6.03
C PHE A 236 -0.03 13.74 5.99
N ASN A 237 0.16 15.03 6.23
CA ASN A 237 -0.93 16.00 6.31
C ASN A 237 -0.50 17.34 5.67
N PRO A 238 -0.32 17.35 4.33
CA PRO A 238 0.16 18.52 3.61
C PRO A 238 -0.80 19.71 3.79
N GLN A 239 -0.24 20.90 4.01
CA GLN A 239 -1.01 22.12 4.19
C GLN A 239 -0.74 23.09 3.04
N ARG A 240 -1.76 23.85 2.63
CA ARG A 240 -1.54 24.98 1.73
C ARG A 240 -1.09 26.19 2.53
N ASP A 241 -0.02 26.83 2.08
CA ASP A 241 0.40 28.11 2.62
C ASP A 241 -0.57 29.22 2.14
N PRO A 242 -1.24 29.95 3.06
CA PRO A 242 -2.10 31.07 2.69
C PRO A 242 -1.37 32.22 1.98
N GLN A 243 -0.06 32.37 2.21
CA GLN A 243 0.79 33.41 1.62
C GLN A 243 1.27 33.03 0.21
N GLU A 244 1.45 31.75 -0.07
CA GLU A 244 1.95 31.22 -1.35
C GLU A 244 0.86 30.48 -2.12
N ARG A 245 -0.16 31.21 -2.59
CA ARG A 245 -1.35 30.63 -3.23
C ARG A 245 -1.09 29.80 -4.50
N THR A 246 0.06 29.98 -5.14
CA THR A 246 0.45 29.23 -6.35
C THR A 246 1.22 27.95 -6.02
N LYS A 247 1.70 27.80 -4.78
CA LYS A 247 2.43 26.62 -4.33
C LYS A 247 1.43 25.49 -4.02
N PRO A 248 1.73 24.23 -4.39
CA PRO A 248 0.93 23.10 -3.95
C PRO A 248 0.86 22.98 -2.42
N ALA A 249 -0.07 22.15 -1.93
CA ALA A 249 -0.06 21.78 -0.53
C ALA A 249 1.24 21.01 -0.25
N HIS A 250 1.88 21.28 0.88
CA HIS A 250 3.19 20.70 1.16
C HIS A 250 3.40 20.44 2.65
N GLN A 251 4.40 19.63 2.97
CA GLN A 251 4.86 19.40 4.34
C GLN A 251 6.38 19.26 4.38
N ASN A 252 6.98 19.88 5.39
CA ASN A 252 8.42 19.87 5.62
C ASN A 252 8.82 18.84 6.67
N PHE A 253 9.89 18.11 6.39
CA PHE A 253 10.47 17.08 7.24
C PHE A 253 11.93 17.39 7.50
N THR A 254 12.35 17.39 8.76
CA THR A 254 13.76 17.47 9.12
C THR A 254 14.32 16.06 9.28
N LEU A 255 15.16 15.65 8.34
CA LEU A 255 15.68 14.29 8.23
C LEU A 255 17.19 14.30 8.43
N THR A 256 17.73 13.28 9.11
CA THR A 256 19.17 13.10 9.25
C THR A 256 19.66 12.10 8.22
N LEU A 257 20.52 12.55 7.31
CA LEU A 257 21.09 11.72 6.27
C LEU A 257 22.10 10.71 6.84
N PRO A 258 22.29 9.54 6.20
CA PRO A 258 23.34 8.61 6.58
C PRO A 258 24.73 9.26 6.39
N ASN A 259 25.70 8.87 7.21
CA ASN A 259 27.09 9.28 7.06
C ASN A 259 27.80 8.43 5.99
N GLN A 260 27.24 8.39 4.78
CA GLN A 260 27.78 7.75 3.59
C GLN A 260 27.87 8.75 2.46
N LYS A 261 28.89 8.63 1.61
CA LYS A 261 29.17 9.56 0.52
C LYS A 261 29.02 8.85 -0.82
N GLY A 262 28.73 9.63 -1.85
CA GLY A 262 28.54 9.16 -3.22
C GLY A 262 27.14 9.44 -3.77
N PRO A 263 26.89 9.07 -5.04
CA PRO A 263 25.57 9.05 -5.64
C PRO A 263 24.57 8.24 -4.82
N ALA A 264 23.41 8.83 -4.59
CA ALA A 264 22.31 8.22 -3.87
C ALA A 264 20.98 8.67 -4.49
N GLN A 265 19.93 7.94 -4.18
CA GLN A 265 18.56 8.30 -4.53
C GLN A 265 17.78 8.54 -3.25
N LEU A 266 17.14 9.71 -3.15
CA LEU A 266 16.16 10.00 -2.12
C LEU A 266 14.79 9.55 -2.64
N GLY A 267 14.19 8.58 -1.96
CA GLY A 267 12.94 7.95 -2.32
C GLY A 267 11.79 8.40 -1.44
N LEU A 268 10.62 8.58 -2.04
CA LEU A 268 9.35 8.85 -1.41
C LEU A 268 8.36 7.76 -1.79
N VAL A 269 7.66 7.23 -0.80
CA VAL A 269 6.48 6.41 -0.99
C VAL A 269 5.32 7.12 -0.30
N HIS A 270 4.20 7.25 -1.01
CA HIS A 270 3.01 7.92 -0.56
C HIS A 270 1.80 6.99 -0.66
N PHE A 271 1.10 6.85 0.46
CA PHE A 271 -0.14 6.13 0.59
C PHE A 271 -1.29 7.09 0.88
N GLY A 272 -2.37 6.97 0.10
CA GLY A 272 -3.53 7.84 0.16
C GLY A 272 -4.83 7.12 -0.20
N LEU A 273 -5.97 7.78 -0.04
CA LEU A 273 -7.27 7.33 -0.53
C LEU A 273 -7.81 8.30 -1.59
N GLY A 274 -8.08 7.79 -2.79
CA GLY A 274 -8.72 8.55 -3.86
C GLY A 274 -10.22 8.27 -3.91
N PHE A 275 -11.04 9.31 -4.04
CA PHE A 275 -12.47 9.15 -4.25
C PHE A 275 -12.79 8.87 -5.72
N GLU A 276 -13.52 7.78 -5.95
CA GLU A 276 -14.04 7.35 -7.25
C GLU A 276 -15.57 7.34 -7.26
N ALA A 277 -16.20 6.67 -8.23
CA ALA A 277 -17.64 6.77 -8.49
C ALA A 277 -18.55 6.43 -7.30
N VAL A 278 -18.12 5.52 -6.42
CA VAL A 278 -18.97 4.96 -5.34
C VAL A 278 -18.28 4.93 -3.97
N GLY A 279 -17.08 5.50 -3.84
CA GLY A 279 -16.33 5.49 -2.57
C GLY A 279 -14.84 5.76 -2.76
N PHE A 280 -14.08 5.56 -1.70
CA PHE A 280 -12.63 5.68 -1.67
C PHE A 280 -11.95 4.36 -2.05
N THR A 281 -10.87 4.47 -2.82
CA THR A 281 -9.96 3.37 -3.14
C THR A 281 -8.54 3.69 -2.64
N SER A 282 -7.78 2.65 -2.29
CA SER A 282 -6.39 2.78 -1.89
C SER A 282 -5.53 3.21 -3.07
N VAL A 283 -4.69 4.22 -2.87
CA VAL A 283 -3.76 4.73 -3.86
C VAL A 283 -2.35 4.70 -3.30
N PHE A 284 -1.48 3.97 -3.97
CA PHE A 284 -0.06 3.86 -3.65
C PHE A 284 0.75 4.47 -4.78
N ARG A 285 1.69 5.36 -4.43
CA ARG A 285 2.52 6.10 -5.38
C ARG A 285 3.93 6.23 -4.82
N SER A 286 4.90 6.36 -5.71
CA SER A 286 6.27 6.72 -5.36
C SER A 286 6.80 7.85 -6.21
N ASP A 287 7.83 8.50 -5.68
CA ASP A 287 8.68 9.45 -6.38
C ASP A 287 10.12 9.31 -5.90
N SER A 288 11.08 9.77 -6.69
CA SER A 288 12.49 9.73 -6.32
C SER A 288 13.28 10.84 -6.99
N VAL A 289 14.25 11.40 -6.27
CA VAL A 289 15.23 12.34 -6.81
C VAL A 289 16.64 11.80 -6.62
N ASP A 290 17.48 11.94 -7.64
CA ASP A 290 18.89 11.58 -7.54
C ASP A 290 19.63 12.71 -6.82
N VAL A 291 20.52 12.34 -5.90
CA VAL A 291 21.30 13.27 -5.09
C VAL A 291 22.74 12.77 -4.96
N THR A 292 23.65 13.64 -4.56
CA THR A 292 25.02 13.26 -4.22
C THR A 292 25.29 13.61 -2.76
N LEU A 293 25.66 12.60 -1.97
CA LEU A 293 26.07 12.79 -0.59
C LEU A 293 27.57 13.12 -0.53
N THR A 294 27.92 14.26 0.06
CA THR A 294 29.28 14.85 0.06
C THR A 294 29.94 14.86 1.43
#